data_AF-A0AAU0UJA6-F1
#
_entry.id   AF-A0AAU0UJA6-F1
#
_cell.length_a   1.000
_cell.length_b   1.000
_cell.length_c   1.000
_cell.angle_alpha   90.00
_cell.angle_beta   90.00
_cell.angle_gamma   90.00
#
_symmetry.space_group_name_H-M   'P 1'
#
loop_
_entity.id
_entity.type
_entity.pdbx_description
1 polymer ?
#
loop_
_entity_poly.entity_id
_entity_poly.type
_entity_poly.pdbx_seq_one_letter_code
_entity_poly.pdbx_strand_id
1 'polypeptide(L)'
;MSRNNWSTLIVIVLMLVLAVAVSACANTNNTNTKNDSEQKQAAENEQAQKEGDEGAGEEQQSEPPRRGCAACHVKTADNDYSLTAEAKSRAEGHPTKAPDGTTMDENTTVETCLECHAPGNNGRGKSAPLALRTIVHPAHLYSEHFVANYSGNCFTCHEVDNQGVFNLLSQKVETNEKGVPKTVPIPGMIAPSERIGTAGTPGSTGAPNTSNTAGTSGTSGG
;
A
#
# COMPACT_ATOMS: atom_id res chain seq x y z
N MET A 1 33.09 56.22 -16.25
CA MET A 1 32.64 54.81 -16.22
C MET A 1 31.71 54.63 -15.01
N SER A 2 30.43 54.40 -15.28
CA SER A 2 29.36 54.38 -14.27
C SER A 2 29.41 53.10 -13.43
N ARG A 3 29.36 53.25 -12.09
CA ARG A 3 29.40 52.14 -11.09
C ARG A 3 28.25 51.14 -11.23
N ASN A 4 27.25 51.42 -12.07
CA ASN A 4 26.05 50.60 -12.21
C ASN A 4 26.23 49.41 -13.18
N ASN A 5 27.32 49.36 -13.95
CA ASN A 5 27.54 48.28 -14.93
C ASN A 5 28.25 47.06 -14.33
N TRP A 6 28.85 47.20 -13.14
CA TRP A 6 29.62 46.11 -12.51
C TRP A 6 28.70 45.05 -11.92
N SER A 7 27.62 45.45 -11.23
CA SER A 7 26.67 44.50 -10.64
C SER A 7 25.92 43.68 -11.70
N THR A 8 25.60 44.27 -12.84
CA THR A 8 24.92 43.58 -13.95
C THR A 8 25.82 42.52 -14.59
N LEU A 9 27.12 42.81 -14.73
CA LEU A 9 28.09 41.84 -15.24
C LEU A 9 28.26 40.63 -14.30
N ILE A 10 28.30 40.86 -12.98
CA ILE A 10 28.41 39.77 -12.01
C ILE A 10 27.19 38.82 -12.10
N VAL A 11 25.97 39.37 -12.18
CA VAL A 11 24.75 38.55 -12.26
C VAL A 11 24.70 37.73 -13.54
N ILE A 12 25.13 38.29 -14.68
CA ILE A 12 25.17 37.58 -15.97
C ILE A 12 26.19 36.43 -15.94
N VAL A 13 27.38 36.67 -15.38
CA VAL A 13 28.40 35.62 -15.24
C VAL A 13 27.94 34.52 -14.30
N LEU A 14 27.27 34.86 -13.19
CA LEU A 14 26.77 33.86 -12.24
C LEU A 14 25.65 32.99 -12.85
N MET A 15 24.74 33.59 -13.63
CA MET A 15 23.71 32.87 -14.39
C MET A 15 24.30 31.92 -15.44
N LEU A 16 25.35 32.36 -16.17
CA LEU A 16 26.04 31.53 -17.15
C LEU A 16 26.75 30.34 -16.51
N VAL A 17 27.40 30.53 -15.36
CA VAL A 17 28.06 29.44 -14.62
C VAL A 17 27.04 28.43 -14.07
N LEU A 18 25.88 28.90 -13.59
CA LEU A 18 24.80 28.00 -13.15
C LEU A 18 24.21 27.18 -14.30
N ALA A 19 24.05 27.77 -15.49
CA ALA A 19 23.51 27.06 -16.66
C ALA A 19 24.45 25.93 -17.16
N VAL A 20 25.78 26.09 -17.04
CA VAL A 20 26.74 25.05 -17.43
C VAL A 20 26.76 23.89 -16.44
N ALA A 21 26.48 24.11 -15.15
CA ALA A 21 26.48 23.07 -14.13
C ALA A 21 25.30 22.08 -14.22
N VAL A 22 24.20 22.45 -14.89
CA VAL A 22 22.99 21.60 -15.00
C VAL A 22 23.05 20.62 -16.20
N SER A 23 23.97 20.81 -17.16
CA SER A 23 24.11 19.93 -18.33
C SER A 23 24.98 18.68 -18.11
N ALA A 24 25.55 18.47 -16.91
CA ALA A 24 26.48 17.37 -16.65
C ALA A 24 25.85 16.07 -16.09
N CYS A 25 24.53 15.99 -15.93
CA CYS A 25 23.87 14.79 -15.37
C CYS A 25 22.82 14.14 -16.31
N ALA A 26 22.80 14.49 -17.59
CA ALA A 26 21.87 13.90 -18.56
C ALA A 26 22.62 13.14 -19.67
N ASN A 27 23.40 12.10 -19.33
CA ASN A 27 23.79 11.10 -20.32
C ASN A 27 24.18 9.74 -19.70
N THR A 28 23.19 8.89 -19.49
CA THR A 28 23.39 7.43 -19.45
C THR A 28 22.24 6.78 -20.19
N ASN A 29 22.20 7.01 -21.51
CA ASN A 29 21.41 6.20 -22.42
C ASN A 29 22.23 4.95 -22.75
N ASN A 30 21.92 3.87 -22.05
CA ASN A 30 22.41 2.53 -22.34
C ASN A 30 21.85 2.09 -23.70
N THR A 31 22.76 1.76 -24.62
CA THR A 31 22.46 1.35 -25.99
C THR A 31 21.74 0.02 -26.01
N ASN A 32 20.53 0.06 -26.53
CA ASN A 32 19.74 -1.08 -26.96
C ASN A 32 20.41 -1.66 -28.23
N THR A 33 21.27 -2.66 -28.05
CA THR A 33 21.87 -3.44 -29.14
C THR A 33 20.82 -4.40 -29.67
N LYS A 34 20.33 -4.11 -30.87
CA LYS A 34 19.45 -4.97 -31.64
C LYS A 34 20.27 -6.09 -32.28
N ASN A 35 19.80 -7.33 -32.07
CA ASN A 35 19.95 -8.54 -32.87
C ASN A 35 21.14 -8.63 -33.83
N ASP A 36 22.02 -9.60 -33.56
CA ASP A 36 22.45 -10.62 -34.52
C ASP A 36 23.35 -11.61 -33.77
N SER A 37 22.78 -12.65 -33.16
CA SER A 37 23.46 -13.90 -32.73
C SER A 37 22.45 -14.90 -32.15
N GLU A 38 21.46 -15.32 -32.95
CA GLU A 38 20.86 -16.64 -32.78
C GLU A 38 21.89 -17.70 -33.22
N GLN A 39 22.71 -18.15 -32.29
CA GLN A 39 23.26 -19.52 -32.19
C GLN A 39 24.44 -19.48 -31.23
N LYS A 40 24.43 -20.41 -30.27
CA LYS A 40 25.52 -20.76 -29.34
C LYS A 40 25.46 -20.15 -27.92
N GLN A 41 24.31 -20.28 -27.27
CA GLN A 41 24.25 -20.36 -25.79
C GLN A 41 23.26 -21.46 -25.38
N ALA A 42 23.65 -22.69 -25.65
CA ALA A 42 23.09 -23.89 -25.07
C ALA A 42 24.28 -24.75 -24.63
N ALA A 43 24.88 -24.40 -23.48
CA ALA A 43 25.81 -25.17 -22.66
C ALA A 43 26.71 -24.23 -21.85
N GLU A 44 26.16 -23.48 -20.89
CA GLU A 44 26.93 -22.87 -19.78
C GLU A 44 26.01 -22.21 -18.73
N ASN A 45 24.95 -22.92 -18.32
CA ASN A 45 24.17 -22.53 -17.14
C ASN A 45 23.78 -23.77 -16.31
N GLU A 46 24.78 -24.58 -15.98
CA GLU A 46 24.62 -25.78 -15.13
C GLU A 46 25.68 -25.90 -14.03
N GLN A 47 26.38 -24.80 -13.69
CA GLN A 47 27.38 -24.80 -12.61
C GLN A 47 27.37 -23.50 -11.78
N ALA A 48 26.21 -23.14 -11.24
CA ALA A 48 26.10 -22.18 -10.13
C ALA A 48 25.00 -22.56 -9.14
N GLN A 49 24.79 -23.86 -8.94
CA GLN A 49 23.97 -24.41 -7.85
C GLN A 49 24.70 -25.61 -7.24
N LYS A 50 25.74 -25.32 -6.46
CA LYS A 50 26.27 -26.20 -5.41
C LYS A 50 27.36 -25.44 -4.69
N GLU A 51 27.09 -25.14 -3.43
CA GLU A 51 28.01 -24.82 -2.31
C GLU A 51 27.41 -23.68 -1.47
N GLY A 52 26.64 -24.11 -0.49
CA GLY A 52 25.93 -23.29 0.49
C GLY A 52 24.90 -24.13 1.24
N ASP A 53 25.23 -25.39 1.52
CA ASP A 53 24.48 -26.33 2.36
C ASP A 53 25.30 -26.55 3.64
N GLU A 54 24.62 -26.79 4.75
CA GLU A 54 25.15 -26.95 6.12
C GLU A 54 25.35 -25.67 6.96
N GLY A 55 24.39 -24.75 6.88
CA GLY A 55 23.94 -24.05 8.08
C GLY A 55 22.65 -24.74 8.55
N ALA A 56 22.69 -25.49 9.65
CA ALA A 56 21.50 -26.03 10.31
C ALA A 56 20.60 -24.86 10.75
N GLY A 57 19.81 -24.35 9.82
CA GLY A 57 18.78 -23.37 10.08
C GLY A 57 17.76 -24.04 10.98
N GLU A 58 17.60 -23.51 12.18
CA GLU A 58 16.36 -23.69 12.91
C GLU A 58 15.23 -23.49 11.90
N GLU A 59 14.39 -24.51 11.70
CA GLU A 59 13.12 -24.38 10.99
C GLU A 59 12.37 -23.28 11.72
N GLN A 60 12.50 -22.05 11.21
CA GLN A 60 11.79 -20.90 11.73
C GLN A 60 10.32 -21.18 11.44
N GLN A 61 9.64 -21.73 12.44
CA GLN A 61 8.22 -22.06 12.36
C GLN A 61 7.51 -20.77 11.97
N SER A 62 7.04 -20.71 10.73
CA SER A 62 6.32 -19.55 10.25
C SER A 62 5.04 -19.41 11.07
N GLU A 63 4.81 -18.21 11.60
CA GLU A 63 3.56 -17.91 12.28
C GLU A 63 2.38 -18.23 11.34
N PRO A 64 1.25 -18.72 11.89
CA PRO A 64 0.07 -18.99 11.08
C PRO A 64 -0.36 -17.70 10.35
N PRO A 65 -0.87 -17.80 9.11
CA PRO A 65 -1.27 -16.63 8.34
C PRO A 65 -2.29 -15.77 9.10
N ARG A 66 -1.90 -14.53 9.39
CA ARG A 66 -2.78 -13.52 9.99
C ARG A 66 -3.27 -12.59 8.88
N ARG A 67 -4.58 -12.35 8.81
CA ARG A 67 -5.18 -11.48 7.79
C ARG A 67 -6.10 -10.44 8.41
N GLY A 68 -5.88 -9.18 8.04
CA GLY A 68 -6.60 -7.99 8.53
C GLY A 68 -5.91 -7.31 9.69
N CYS A 69 -6.13 -6.00 9.83
CA CYS A 69 -5.46 -5.19 10.85
C CYS A 69 -5.71 -5.71 12.27
N ALA A 70 -6.96 -6.10 12.55
CA ALA A 70 -7.38 -6.65 13.84
C ALA A 70 -6.83 -8.06 14.13
N ALA A 71 -6.10 -8.71 13.21
CA ALA A 71 -5.42 -9.97 13.49
C ALA A 71 -4.12 -9.79 14.30
N CYS A 72 -3.51 -8.60 14.23
CA CYS A 72 -2.29 -8.25 14.97
C CYS A 72 -2.50 -7.12 15.97
N HIS A 73 -3.34 -6.14 15.64
CA HIS A 73 -3.62 -5.00 16.50
C HIS A 73 -4.73 -5.30 17.50
N VAL A 74 -4.40 -6.07 18.53
CA VAL A 74 -5.31 -6.51 19.59
C VAL A 74 -4.79 -6.11 20.96
N LYS A 75 -5.72 -5.96 21.90
CA LYS A 75 -5.39 -5.83 23.31
C LYS A 75 -5.26 -7.21 23.93
N THR A 76 -4.17 -7.45 24.64
CA THR A 76 -3.94 -8.64 25.47
C THR A 76 -3.98 -8.26 26.95
N ALA A 77 -3.80 -9.24 27.85
CA ALA A 77 -3.74 -8.97 29.28
C ALA A 77 -2.55 -8.08 29.66
N ASP A 78 -1.42 -8.24 28.96
CA ASP A 78 -0.14 -7.62 29.32
C ASP A 78 0.19 -6.40 28.46
N ASN A 79 -0.37 -6.31 27.24
CA ASN A 79 -0.04 -5.26 26.29
C ASN A 79 -1.27 -4.81 25.51
N ASP A 80 -1.36 -3.51 25.22
CA ASP A 80 -2.42 -2.94 24.39
C ASP A 80 -1.85 -2.50 23.03
N TYR A 81 -1.94 -3.40 22.04
CA TYR A 81 -1.57 -3.11 20.66
C TYR A 81 -2.78 -2.76 19.80
N SER A 82 -3.91 -2.42 20.40
CA SER A 82 -5.08 -1.95 19.65
C SER A 82 -4.71 -0.73 18.79
N LEU A 83 -5.42 -0.56 17.68
CA LEU A 83 -5.16 0.55 16.74
C LEU A 83 -5.19 1.91 17.44
N THR A 84 -6.12 2.10 18.37
CA THR A 84 -6.25 3.32 19.17
C THR A 84 -5.07 3.53 20.12
N ALA A 85 -4.62 2.47 20.80
CA ALA A 85 -3.48 2.57 21.72
C ALA A 85 -2.19 2.93 20.96
N GLU A 86 -1.94 2.29 19.82
CA GLU A 86 -0.81 2.63 18.94
C GLU A 86 -0.93 4.06 18.39
N ALA A 87 -2.11 4.48 17.91
CA ALA A 87 -2.28 5.85 17.40
C ALA A 87 -1.98 6.91 18.47
N LYS A 88 -2.44 6.70 19.70
CA LYS A 88 -2.20 7.61 20.83
C LYS A 88 -0.74 7.59 21.29
N SER A 89 -0.06 6.44 21.25
CA SER A 89 1.34 6.32 21.68
C SER A 89 2.31 6.95 20.69
N ARG A 90 1.95 7.02 19.40
CA ARG A 90 2.83 7.52 18.32
C ARG A 90 2.60 8.99 17.96
N ALA A 91 1.46 9.57 18.31
CA ALA A 91 1.13 10.95 17.98
C ALA A 91 0.57 11.69 19.20
N GLU A 92 1.37 12.62 19.74
CA GLU A 92 0.92 13.52 20.79
C GLU A 92 -0.30 14.33 20.31
N GLY A 93 -1.35 14.36 21.12
CA GLY A 93 -2.60 15.06 20.79
C GLY A 93 -3.48 14.33 19.77
N HIS A 94 -3.26 13.05 19.47
CA HIS A 94 -4.21 12.27 18.68
C HIS A 94 -5.62 12.33 19.32
N PRO A 95 -6.68 12.65 18.55
CA PRO A 95 -8.04 12.72 19.10
C PRO A 95 -8.44 11.42 19.80
N THR A 96 -9.25 11.55 20.85
CA THR A 96 -9.86 10.41 21.56
C THR A 96 -11.29 10.14 21.10
N LYS A 97 -11.81 10.95 20.18
CA LYS A 97 -13.15 10.82 19.61
C LYS A 97 -13.08 10.86 18.08
N ALA A 98 -13.92 10.08 17.45
CA ALA A 98 -14.17 10.11 16.01
C ALA A 98 -14.98 11.37 15.64
N PRO A 99 -15.04 11.75 14.35
CA PRO A 99 -15.84 12.87 13.87
C PRO A 99 -17.33 12.84 14.24
N ASP A 100 -17.92 11.66 14.42
CA ASP A 100 -19.31 11.48 14.87
C ASP A 100 -19.50 11.67 16.39
N GLY A 101 -18.41 11.89 17.13
CA GLY A 101 -18.38 12.06 18.58
C GLY A 101 -18.18 10.76 19.36
N THR A 102 -18.14 9.60 18.70
CA THR A 102 -17.90 8.29 19.32
C THR A 102 -16.51 8.24 19.94
N THR A 103 -16.40 7.74 21.16
CA THR A 103 -15.09 7.55 21.83
C THR A 103 -14.33 6.44 21.12
N MET A 104 -13.05 6.71 20.81
CA MET A 104 -12.14 5.70 20.27
C MET A 104 -11.43 4.96 21.41
N ASP A 105 -11.66 3.66 21.46
CA ASP A 105 -11.14 2.68 22.42
C ASP A 105 -10.48 1.47 21.71
N GLU A 106 -10.20 0.38 22.42
CA GLU A 106 -9.58 -0.83 21.87
C GLU A 106 -10.37 -1.53 20.75
N ASN A 107 -11.67 -1.27 20.62
CA ASN A 107 -12.54 -1.85 19.60
C ASN A 107 -12.69 -0.94 18.36
N THR A 108 -11.98 0.19 18.35
CA THR A 108 -12.01 1.13 17.22
C THR A 108 -11.58 0.44 15.93
N THR A 109 -12.42 0.59 14.91
CA THR A 109 -12.21 -0.05 13.60
C THR A 109 -11.29 0.77 12.71
N VAL A 110 -10.71 0.11 11.70
CA VAL A 110 -9.93 0.80 10.66
C VAL A 110 -10.77 1.82 9.91
N GLU A 111 -12.06 1.54 9.71
CA GLU A 111 -13.05 2.44 9.14
C GLU A 111 -13.12 3.76 9.89
N THR A 112 -13.08 3.72 11.23
CA THR A 112 -13.07 4.91 12.09
C THR A 112 -11.78 5.70 11.88
N CYS A 113 -10.61 5.04 11.82
CA CYS A 113 -9.34 5.71 11.53
C CYS A 113 -9.37 6.41 10.16
N LEU A 114 -9.99 5.76 9.17
CA LEU A 114 -10.13 6.29 7.81
C LEU A 114 -11.08 7.49 7.72
N GLU A 115 -11.88 7.81 8.73
CA GLU A 115 -12.70 9.04 8.70
C GLU A 115 -11.83 10.30 8.65
N CYS A 116 -10.64 10.26 9.27
CA CYS A 116 -9.66 11.34 9.22
C CYS A 116 -8.48 11.02 8.29
N HIS A 117 -8.04 9.76 8.26
CA HIS A 117 -6.84 9.32 7.55
C HIS A 117 -7.10 8.71 6.16
N ALA A 118 -8.33 8.73 5.64
CA ALA A 118 -8.58 8.37 4.25
C ALA A 118 -7.73 9.22 3.29
N PRO A 119 -7.38 8.71 2.08
CA PRO A 119 -6.56 9.44 1.13
C PRO A 119 -7.14 10.82 0.79
N GLY A 120 -6.37 11.86 1.07
CA GLY A 120 -6.54 13.21 0.55
C GLY A 120 -5.45 13.56 -0.45
N ASN A 121 -5.32 14.86 -0.76
CA ASN A 121 -4.34 15.35 -1.72
C ASN A 121 -2.91 15.26 -1.16
N ASN A 122 -1.94 14.95 -2.04
CA ASN A 122 -0.51 14.98 -1.74
C ASN A 122 -0.09 14.11 -0.53
N GLY A 123 -0.70 12.93 -0.37
CA GLY A 123 -0.34 11.98 0.70
C GLY A 123 -0.88 12.33 2.08
N ARG A 124 -1.68 13.41 2.20
CA ARG A 124 -2.38 13.81 3.42
C ARG A 124 -3.64 12.99 3.65
N GLY A 125 -4.14 12.98 4.87
CA GLY A 125 -5.47 12.45 5.19
C GLY A 125 -6.57 13.42 4.73
N LYS A 126 -7.82 12.96 4.76
CA LYS A 126 -9.01 13.79 4.55
C LYS A 126 -9.06 15.00 5.51
N SER A 127 -8.80 14.75 6.79
CA SER A 127 -8.71 15.76 7.85
C SER A 127 -7.53 15.55 8.80
N ALA A 128 -6.67 14.57 8.50
CA ALA A 128 -5.42 14.31 9.22
C ALA A 128 -4.19 14.81 8.45
N PRO A 129 -3.06 15.09 9.13
CA PRO A 129 -1.82 15.49 8.48
C PRO A 129 -1.29 14.49 7.44
N LEU A 130 -1.52 13.19 7.66
CA LEU A 130 -1.03 12.09 6.83
C LEU A 130 -2.16 11.09 6.52
N ALA A 131 -2.17 10.53 5.30
CA ALA A 131 -3.05 9.42 4.97
C ALA A 131 -2.60 8.15 5.71
N LEU A 132 -3.55 7.24 6.00
CA LEU A 132 -3.26 6.01 6.74
C LEU A 132 -2.18 5.17 6.02
N ARG A 133 -2.27 5.05 4.69
CA ARG A 133 -1.27 4.35 3.86
C ARG A 133 0.16 4.91 4.01
N THR A 134 0.28 6.22 4.22
CA THR A 134 1.57 6.91 4.37
C THR A 134 2.21 6.59 5.73
N ILE A 135 1.40 6.23 6.72
CA ILE A 135 1.84 5.84 8.07
C ILE A 135 2.10 4.34 8.13
N VAL A 136 1.12 3.54 7.70
CA VAL A 136 1.08 2.08 7.93
C VAL A 136 2.11 1.36 7.07
N HIS A 137 2.25 1.68 5.78
CA HIS A 137 3.17 0.93 4.92
C HIS A 137 4.63 1.02 5.41
N PRO A 138 5.20 2.21 5.70
CA PRO A 138 6.56 2.27 6.23
C PRO A 138 6.68 1.59 7.60
N ALA A 139 5.69 1.79 8.49
CA ALA A 139 5.72 1.20 9.83
C ALA A 139 5.78 -0.34 9.80
N HIS A 140 5.16 -0.97 8.80
CA HIS A 140 5.16 -2.43 8.67
C HIS A 140 6.31 -2.92 7.79
N LEU A 141 6.54 -2.32 6.63
CA LEU A 141 7.56 -2.79 5.68
C LEU A 141 9.00 -2.60 6.20
N TYR A 142 9.21 -1.74 7.19
CA TYR A 142 10.48 -1.60 7.90
C TYR A 142 10.46 -2.22 9.31
N SER A 143 9.38 -2.90 9.70
CA SER A 143 9.32 -3.64 10.96
C SER A 143 10.01 -4.99 10.82
N GLU A 144 11.01 -5.24 11.66
CA GLU A 144 11.69 -6.54 11.75
C GLU A 144 10.69 -7.66 12.00
N HIS A 145 9.73 -7.46 12.91
CA HIS A 145 8.71 -8.46 13.22
C HIS A 145 7.83 -8.79 12.00
N PHE A 146 7.40 -7.77 11.24
CA PHE A 146 6.55 -8.01 10.07
C PHE A 146 7.31 -8.70 8.94
N VAL A 147 8.54 -8.27 8.68
CA VAL A 147 9.38 -8.84 7.63
C VAL A 147 9.79 -10.28 7.98
N ALA A 148 10.19 -10.54 9.23
CA ALA A 148 10.62 -11.88 9.64
C ALA A 148 9.49 -12.90 9.65
N ASN A 149 8.28 -12.52 10.10
CA ASN A 149 7.18 -13.47 10.28
C ASN A 149 6.23 -13.56 9.08
N TYR A 150 6.13 -12.51 8.28
CA TYR A 150 5.18 -12.43 7.16
C TYR A 150 5.85 -12.06 5.84
N SER A 151 7.18 -11.96 5.79
CA SER A 151 7.95 -11.69 4.56
C SER A 151 7.52 -10.42 3.81
N GLY A 152 7.00 -9.41 4.53
CA GLY A 152 6.50 -8.19 3.90
C GLY A 152 5.22 -8.40 3.07
N ASN A 153 4.49 -9.50 3.28
CA ASN A 153 3.37 -9.90 2.44
C ASN A 153 2.19 -8.91 2.52
N CYS A 154 1.88 -8.25 1.40
CA CYS A 154 0.78 -7.30 1.28
C CYS A 154 -0.59 -7.92 1.64
N PHE A 155 -0.77 -9.23 1.41
CA PHE A 155 -2.03 -9.94 1.66
C PHE A 155 -2.32 -10.19 3.14
N THR A 156 -1.39 -9.85 4.03
CA THR A 156 -1.62 -9.78 5.47
C THR A 156 -2.63 -8.69 5.83
N CYS A 157 -2.68 -7.59 5.07
CA CYS A 157 -3.63 -6.49 5.31
C CYS A 157 -4.62 -6.29 4.16
N HIS A 158 -4.28 -6.76 2.96
CA HIS A 158 -5.08 -6.55 1.77
C HIS A 158 -5.68 -7.84 1.20
N GLU A 159 -6.72 -7.66 0.40
CA GLU A 159 -7.25 -8.67 -0.51
C GLU A 159 -7.38 -8.06 -1.89
N VAL A 160 -7.21 -8.86 -2.93
CA VAL A 160 -7.45 -8.43 -4.31
C VAL A 160 -8.75 -9.02 -4.79
N ASP A 161 -9.68 -8.15 -5.21
CA ASP A 161 -10.94 -8.62 -5.77
C ASP A 161 -10.81 -9.08 -7.24
N ASN A 162 -11.92 -9.52 -7.82
CA ASN A 162 -11.97 -9.99 -9.20
C ASN A 162 -11.70 -8.90 -10.25
N GLN A 163 -11.60 -7.62 -9.86
CA GLN A 163 -11.22 -6.50 -10.73
C GLN A 163 -9.76 -6.10 -10.55
N GLY A 164 -9.00 -6.80 -9.71
CA GLY A 164 -7.61 -6.46 -9.41
C GLY A 164 -7.45 -5.30 -8.42
N VAL A 165 -8.53 -4.91 -7.72
CA VAL A 165 -8.49 -3.81 -6.75
C VAL A 165 -8.01 -4.32 -5.40
N PHE A 166 -7.01 -3.63 -4.83
CA PHE A 166 -6.53 -3.90 -3.49
C PHE A 166 -7.49 -3.35 -2.44
N ASN A 167 -8.32 -4.21 -1.89
CA ASN A 167 -9.19 -3.92 -0.77
C ASN A 167 -8.42 -4.01 0.55
N LEU A 168 -8.73 -3.15 1.51
CA LEU A 168 -8.19 -3.21 2.87
C LEU A 168 -9.08 -4.13 3.71
N LEU A 169 -8.47 -5.00 4.52
CA LEU A 169 -9.17 -5.89 5.44
C LEU A 169 -9.25 -5.25 6.83
N SER A 170 -10.39 -4.67 7.17
CA SER A 170 -10.60 -4.00 8.45
C SER A 170 -10.83 -4.95 9.62
N GLN A 171 -11.31 -6.15 9.33
CA GLN A 171 -11.60 -7.19 10.30
C GLN A 171 -10.58 -8.31 10.23
N LYS A 172 -10.44 -9.05 11.33
CA LYS A 172 -9.71 -10.31 11.32
C LYS A 172 -10.41 -11.28 10.36
N VAL A 173 -9.66 -11.82 9.41
CA VAL A 173 -10.16 -12.83 8.48
C VAL A 173 -9.66 -14.19 8.92
N GLU A 174 -10.61 -15.10 9.17
CA GLU A 174 -10.28 -16.49 9.48
C GLU A 174 -9.82 -17.23 8.21
N THR A 175 -8.65 -17.85 8.30
CA THR A 175 -7.98 -18.50 7.17
C THR A 175 -7.70 -19.98 7.46
N ASN A 176 -7.41 -20.75 6.40
CA ASN A 176 -6.71 -22.02 6.53
C ASN A 176 -5.19 -21.80 6.68
N GLU A 177 -4.45 -22.90 6.83
CA GLU A 177 -2.98 -22.95 6.95
C GLU A 177 -2.22 -22.33 5.78
N LYS A 178 -2.88 -22.10 4.63
CA LYS A 178 -2.30 -21.41 3.46
C LYS A 178 -2.70 -19.93 3.35
N GLY A 179 -3.46 -19.40 4.31
CA GLY A 179 -3.94 -18.01 4.30
C GLY A 179 -5.18 -17.78 3.44
N VAL A 180 -5.82 -18.84 2.94
CA VAL A 180 -7.06 -18.74 2.17
C VAL A 180 -8.24 -18.47 3.12
N PRO A 181 -9.06 -17.44 2.89
CA PRO A 181 -10.24 -17.14 3.72
C PRO A 181 -11.21 -18.32 3.78
N LYS A 182 -11.73 -18.61 4.98
CA LYS A 182 -12.71 -19.67 5.22
C LYS A 182 -14.14 -19.28 4.83
N THR A 183 -14.42 -18.00 4.69
CA THR A 183 -15.75 -17.46 4.40
C THR A 183 -15.70 -16.48 3.24
N VAL A 184 -16.73 -16.53 2.38
CA VAL A 184 -16.97 -15.57 1.30
C VAL A 184 -18.42 -15.08 1.37
N PRO A 185 -18.70 -13.76 1.17
CA PRO A 185 -17.73 -12.68 0.94
C PRO A 185 -16.80 -12.47 2.15
N ILE A 186 -15.59 -11.98 1.89
CA ILE A 186 -14.58 -11.79 2.94
C ILE A 186 -15.02 -10.62 3.83
N PRO A 187 -15.16 -10.83 5.15
CA PRO A 187 -15.61 -9.78 6.07
C PRO A 187 -14.66 -8.59 6.12
N GLY A 188 -15.20 -7.39 6.23
CA GLY A 188 -14.41 -6.16 6.42
C GLY A 188 -13.57 -5.73 5.22
N MET A 189 -13.88 -6.18 4.00
CA MET A 189 -13.26 -5.62 2.80
C MET A 189 -13.71 -4.17 2.57
N ILE A 190 -12.77 -3.25 2.49
CA ILE A 190 -12.98 -1.83 2.15
C ILE A 190 -12.29 -1.52 0.82
N ALA A 191 -13.03 -1.01 -0.15
CA ALA A 191 -12.45 -0.59 -1.42
C ALA A 191 -11.69 0.75 -1.32
N PRO A 192 -10.59 0.95 -2.09
CA PRO A 192 -9.82 2.20 -2.09
C PRO A 192 -10.63 3.45 -2.46
N SER A 193 -11.66 3.32 -3.30
CA SER A 193 -12.43 4.41 -3.89
C SER A 193 -13.70 4.78 -3.12
N GLU A 194 -14.14 3.96 -2.16
CA GLU A 194 -15.40 4.16 -1.43
C GLU A 194 -15.40 5.35 -0.45
N ARG A 195 -14.34 6.18 -0.44
CA ARG A 195 -14.28 7.38 0.42
C ARG A 195 -13.87 8.69 -0.26
N ILE A 196 -14.06 8.84 -1.57
CA ILE A 196 -14.12 10.17 -2.20
C ILE A 196 -15.58 10.50 -2.53
N GLY A 197 -16.33 10.89 -1.48
CA GLY A 197 -17.47 11.80 -1.54
C GLY A 197 -18.55 11.55 -2.60
N THR A 198 -19.60 10.82 -2.23
CA THR A 198 -20.95 11.41 -2.25
C THR A 198 -21.60 11.18 -0.90
N ALA A 199 -21.66 12.24 -0.09
CA ALA A 199 -22.56 12.26 1.04
C ALA A 199 -23.99 12.26 0.49
N GLY A 200 -24.64 11.10 0.50
CA GLY A 200 -26.05 10.98 0.13
C GLY A 200 -26.36 9.73 -0.67
N THR A 201 -26.42 8.57 -0.02
CA THR A 201 -27.55 7.61 -0.08
C THR A 201 -27.21 6.46 0.87
N PRO A 202 -27.88 6.34 2.04
CA PRO A 202 -27.83 5.12 2.82
C PRO A 202 -28.70 4.07 2.12
N GLY A 203 -28.11 2.96 1.66
CA GLY A 203 -28.89 1.78 1.26
C GLY A 203 -28.50 1.03 -0.02
N SER A 204 -27.30 1.20 -0.58
CA SER A 204 -26.85 0.27 -1.62
C SER A 204 -26.15 -0.93 -0.99
N THR A 205 -26.94 -1.92 -0.55
CA THR A 205 -26.43 -3.29 -0.37
C THR A 205 -25.98 -3.77 -1.74
N GLY A 206 -24.67 -3.84 -1.96
CA GLY A 206 -24.07 -4.33 -3.19
C GLY A 206 -24.65 -5.69 -3.58
N ALA A 207 -25.54 -5.69 -4.56
CA ALA A 207 -25.91 -6.89 -5.27
C ALA A 207 -24.74 -7.29 -6.20
N PRO A 208 -24.45 -8.59 -6.35
CA PRO A 208 -23.41 -9.03 -7.27
C PRO A 208 -23.78 -8.62 -8.70
N ASN A 209 -22.85 -7.94 -9.36
CA ASN A 209 -22.97 -7.54 -10.76
C ASN A 209 -22.99 -8.79 -11.66
N THR A 210 -24.17 -9.34 -11.92
CA THR A 210 -24.40 -10.36 -12.95
C THR A 210 -24.79 -9.66 -14.25
N SER A 211 -23.83 -9.07 -14.96
CA SER A 211 -24.04 -8.74 -16.37
C SER A 211 -23.92 -10.01 -17.21
N ASN A 212 -25.05 -10.74 -17.27
CA ASN A 212 -25.27 -11.85 -18.18
C ASN A 212 -25.71 -11.27 -19.53
N THR A 213 -24.87 -11.40 -20.55
CA THR A 213 -25.15 -11.01 -21.93
C THR A 213 -26.13 -12.02 -22.54
N ALA A 214 -27.43 -11.76 -22.45
CA ALA A 214 -28.45 -12.45 -23.23
C ALA A 214 -28.78 -11.62 -24.48
N GLY A 215 -28.26 -12.06 -25.63
CA GLY A 215 -28.64 -11.53 -26.94
C GLY A 215 -30.12 -11.80 -27.22
N THR A 216 -30.81 -10.76 -27.64
CA THR A 216 -32.23 -10.70 -27.94
C THR A 216 -32.58 -11.46 -29.22
N SER A 217 -33.64 -12.26 -29.14
CA SER A 217 -34.41 -12.77 -30.26
C SER A 217 -35.15 -11.62 -30.95
N GLY A 218 -34.89 -11.44 -32.25
CA GLY A 218 -35.69 -10.59 -33.13
C GLY A 218 -36.79 -11.40 -33.80
N THR A 219 -38.05 -11.01 -33.57
CA THR A 219 -39.20 -11.47 -34.36
C THR A 219 -40.08 -10.26 -34.66
N SER A 220 -40.15 -9.89 -35.94
CA SER A 220 -41.23 -9.16 -36.61
C SER A 220 -41.09 -9.54 -38.10
N GLY A 221 -42.11 -9.96 -38.85
CA GLY A 221 -43.52 -9.60 -38.79
C GLY A 221 -43.81 -8.68 -39.96
N GLY A 222 -44.00 -9.26 -41.16
CA GLY A 222 -44.30 -8.60 -42.43
C GLY A 222 -44.32 -9.62 -43.57
#